data_AF-A0A967WPR9-F1
#
_entry.id   AF-A0A967WPR9-F1
#
_cell.length_a   1.000
_cell.length_b   1.000
_cell.length_c   1.000
_cell.angle_alpha   90.00
_cell.angle_beta   90.00
_cell.angle_gamma   90.00
#
_symmetry.space_group_name_H-M   'P 1'
#
loop_
_entity.id
_entity.type
_entity.pdbx_description
1 polymer ?
#
loop_
_entity_poly.entity_id
_entity_poly.type
_entity_poly.pdbx_seq_one_letter_code
_entity_poly.pdbx_strand_id
1 'polypeptide(L)' 'MAKRRLDTLLVERGLAESREKARAAVLAGTVLVGDTAAVKPGMLIP' A
#
# COMPACT_ATOMS: atom_id res chain seq x y z
N MET A 1 0.45 11.35 14.45
CA MET A 1 0.40 10.15 13.58
C MET A 1 1.22 10.45 12.34
N ALA A 2 2.40 9.85 12.22
CA ALA A 2 3.28 10.11 11.09
C ALA A 2 2.70 9.45 9.83
N LYS A 3 2.30 10.24 8.84
CA LYS A 3 1.78 9.70 7.57
C LYS A 3 2.88 8.88 6.89
N ARG A 4 2.58 7.64 6.51
CA ARG A 4 3.52 6.73 5.84
C ARG A 4 3.01 6.32 4.47
N ARG A 5 3.92 5.98 3.56
CA ARG A 5 3.54 5.51 2.23
C ARG A 5 2.89 4.14 2.32
N LEU A 6 1.81 3.95 1.57
CA LEU A 6 1.10 2.68 1.47
C LEU A 6 2.03 1.54 1.03
N ASP A 7 2.86 1.76 0.00
CA ASP A 7 3.80 0.74 -0.48
C ASP A 7 4.80 0.28 0.59
N THR A 8 5.21 1.16 1.49
CA THR A 8 6.06 0.81 2.65
C THR A 8 5.28 0.06 3.72
N LEU A 9 4.07 0.53 4.07
CA LEU A 9 3.20 -0.10 5.06
C LEU A 9 2.83 -1.54 4.69
N LEU A 10 2.59 -1.81 3.41
CA LEU A 10 2.29 -3.16 2.92
C LEU A 10 3.46 -4.13 3.17
N VAL A 11 4.69 -3.67 2.97
CA VAL A 11 5.88 -4.50 3.20
C VAL A 11 6.12 -4.71 4.69
N GLU A 12 6.04 -3.66 5.49
CA GLU A 12 6.27 -3.74 6.93
C GLU A 12 5.25 -4.60 7.66
N ARG A 13 4.02 -4.67 7.13
CA ARG A 13 2.98 -5.58 7.64
C ARG A 13 3.08 -7.00 7.07
N GLY A 14 4.07 -7.29 6.22
CA GLY A 14 4.23 -8.60 5.58
C GLY A 14 3.16 -8.92 4.54
N LEU A 15 2.39 -7.94 4.08
CA LEU A 15 1.35 -8.10 3.05
C LEU A 15 1.96 -8.13 1.63
N ALA A 16 3.19 -7.65 1.48
CA ALA A 16 3.96 -7.73 0.26
C ALA A 16 5.43 -8.01 0.58
N GLU A 17 6.07 -8.88 -0.20
CA GLU A 17 7.48 -9.26 0.04
C GLU A 17 8.47 -8.14 -0.32
N SER A 18 8.06 -7.18 -1.15
CA SER A 18 8.88 -6.03 -1.52
C SER A 18 8.02 -4.82 -1.87
N ARG A 19 8.62 -3.63 -1.87
CA ARG A 19 7.92 -2.39 -2.25
C ARG A 19 7.41 -2.43 -3.68
N GLU A 20 8.08 -3.18 -4.54
CA GLU A 20 7.73 -3.33 -5.95
C GLU A 20 6.49 -4.21 -6.11
N LYS A 21 6.43 -5.33 -5.38
CA LYS A 21 5.23 -6.16 -5.30
C LYS A 21 4.06 -5.41 -4.67
N ALA A 22 4.32 -4.61 -3.64
CA ALA A 22 3.31 -3.74 -3.04
C ALA A 22 2.72 -2.74 -4.04
N ARG A 23 3.59 -2.11 -4.86
CA ARG A 23 3.15 -1.20 -5.94
C ARG A 23 2.30 -1.93 -6.98
N ALA A 24 2.72 -3.12 -7.41
CA ALA A 24 1.99 -3.92 -8.37
C ALA A 24 0.59 -4.29 -7.84
N ALA A 25 0.48 -4.71 -6.57
CA ALA A 25 -0.81 -5.03 -5.94
C ALA A 25 -1.75 -3.81 -5.88
N VAL A 26 -1.22 -2.64 -5.52
CA VAL A 26 -2.00 -1.40 -5.51
C VAL A 26 -2.48 -1.04 -6.92
N LEU A 27 -1.61 -1.12 -7.93
CA LEU A 27 -1.98 -0.83 -9.32
C LEU A 27 -2.94 -1.85 -9.91
N ALA A 28 -2.89 -3.11 -9.45
CA ALA A 28 -3.84 -4.15 -9.79
C ALA A 28 -5.21 -3.97 -9.11
N GLY A 29 -5.35 -2.98 -8.21
CA GLY A 29 -6.59 -2.73 -7.47
C GLY A 29 -6.90 -3.77 -6.39
N THR A 30 -5.92 -4.60 -6.00
CA THR A 30 -6.11 -5.66 -4.99
C THR A 30 -5.86 -5.18 -3.56
N VAL A 31 -5.47 -3.91 -3.39
CA VAL A 31 -5.21 -3.32 -2.08
C VAL A 31 -6.35 -2.39 -1.68
N LEU A 32 -6.94 -2.66 -0.53
CA LEU A 32 -7.93 -1.81 0.12
C LEU A 32 -7.29 -1.08 1.31
N VAL A 33 -7.63 0.19 1.49
CA VAL A 33 -7.30 0.97 2.69
C VAL A 33 -8.62 1.33 3.36
N GLY A 34 -8.93 0.65 4.46
CA GLY A 34 -10.30 0.63 4.98
C GLY A 34 -11.22 -0.01 3.93
N ASP A 35 -12.28 0.71 3.55
CA ASP A 35 -13.27 0.24 2.57
C ASP A 35 -13.03 0.77 1.14
N THR A 36 -11.90 1.44 0.89
CA THR A 36 -11.61 2.07 -0.40
C THR A 36 -10.41 1.43 -1.09
N ALA A 37 -10.55 1.12 -2.37
CA ALA A 37 -9.45 0.63 -3.19
C ALA A 37 -8.35 1.69 -3.33
N ALA A 38 -7.12 1.31 -2.99
CA ALA A 38 -5.97 2.15 -3.19
C ALA A 38 -5.60 2.16 -4.67
N VAL A 39 -5.44 3.35 -5.23
CA VAL A 39 -5.07 3.55 -6.64
C VAL A 39 -3.64 4.05 -6.83
N LYS A 40 -3.01 4.57 -5.76
CA LYS A 40 -1.68 5.17 -5.80
C LYS A 40 -0.78 4.51 -4.74
N PRO A 41 0.28 3.80 -5.13
CA PRO A 41 1.19 3.15 -4.18
C PRO A 41 1.91 4.11 -3.24
N GLY A 42 2.18 5.33 -3.72
CA GLY A 42 2.78 6.41 -2.94
C GLY A 42 1.79 7.19 -2.07
N MET A 43 0.54 6.75 -1.97
CA MET A 43 -0.46 7.41 -1.13
C MET A 43 0.01 7.41 0.34
N LEU A 44 -0.11 8.57 0.98
CA LEU A 44 0.24 8.74 2.38
C LEU A 44 -0.97 8.38 3.25
N ILE A 45 -0.83 7.32 4.04
CA ILE A 45 -1.84 6.83 4.98
C ILE A 45 -1.44 7.27 6.40
N PRO A 46 -2.38 7.74 7.22
CA PRO A 46 -2.13 8.11 8.61
C PRO A 46 -1.64 6.94 9.48
#